data_AF-A0AAD8TCC7-F1
#
_entry.id   AF-A0AAD8TCC7-F1
#
_cell.length_a   1.000
_cell.length_b   1.000
_cell.length_c   1.000
_cell.angle_alpha   90.00
_cell.angle_beta   90.00
_cell.angle_gamma   90.00
#
_symmetry.space_group_name_H-M   'P 1'
#
loop_
_entity.id
_entity.type
_entity.pdbx_description
1 polymer ?
#
loop_
_entity_poly.entity_id
_entity_poly.type
_entity_poly.pdbx_seq_one_letter_code
_entity_poly.pdbx_strand_id
1 'polypeptide(L)'
;MHNMLSPFTGVELYHRTLRFLQALGSVPLVHVDDVCGPHICMERLADIASGRYLCAAAYPNMQDILEHYAGKHPELKLMIKEVVGEGECKLIQRSLWSWGSSTSTGQRRC
;
A
#
# COMPACT_ATOMS: atom_id res chain seq x y z
N MET A 1 -5.80 -7.80 -3.99
CA MET A 1 -5.73 -7.95 -2.52
C MET A 1 -5.05 -9.24 -2.06
N HIS A 2 -5.26 -10.39 -2.72
CA HIS A 2 -4.73 -11.71 -2.29
C HIS A 2 -3.21 -11.79 -2.05
N ASN A 3 -2.40 -11.05 -2.81
CA ASN A 3 -0.95 -11.00 -2.62
C ASN A 3 -0.55 -10.50 -1.22
N MET A 4 -1.22 -9.47 -0.69
CA MET A 4 -0.86 -8.88 0.61
C MET A 4 -1.16 -9.82 1.80
N LEU A 5 -2.12 -10.73 1.62
CA LEU A 5 -2.52 -11.70 2.64
C LEU A 5 -1.87 -13.07 2.44
N SER A 6 -1.02 -13.23 1.44
CA SER A 6 -0.40 -14.51 1.12
C SER A 6 0.38 -15.14 2.29
N PRO A 7 1.10 -14.38 3.14
CA PRO A 7 1.80 -15.00 4.26
C PRO A 7 0.86 -15.63 5.30
N PHE A 8 -0.37 -15.11 5.42
CA PHE A 8 -1.40 -15.62 6.34
C PHE A 8 -2.25 -16.74 5.73
N THR A 9 -2.41 -16.75 4.40
CA THR A 9 -3.23 -17.77 3.72
C THR A 9 -2.45 -19.02 3.33
N GLY A 10 -1.11 -18.95 3.24
CA GLY A 10 -0.28 -20.08 2.83
C GLY A 10 -0.31 -20.38 1.34
N VAL A 11 -0.99 -19.54 0.53
CA VAL A 11 -1.08 -19.75 -0.91
C VAL A 11 0.21 -19.29 -1.60
N GLU A 12 1.02 -20.28 -1.98
CA GLU A 12 2.38 -20.08 -2.48
C GLU A 12 2.46 -19.21 -3.75
N LEU A 13 1.48 -19.29 -4.64
CA LEU A 13 1.44 -18.48 -5.88
C LEU A 13 1.41 -16.97 -5.58
N TYR A 14 0.55 -16.57 -4.64
CA TYR A 14 0.43 -15.17 -4.23
C TYR A 14 1.65 -14.71 -3.44
N HIS A 15 2.23 -15.61 -2.65
CA HIS A 15 3.44 -15.31 -1.88
C HIS A 15 4.67 -15.11 -2.75
N ARG A 16 4.85 -15.93 -3.79
CA ARG A 16 5.89 -15.71 -4.80
C ARG A 16 5.70 -14.41 -5.55
N THR A 17 4.45 -14.07 -5.88
CA THR A 17 4.12 -12.79 -6.52
C THR A 17 4.51 -11.61 -5.62
N LEU A 18 4.20 -11.69 -4.33
CA LEU A 18 4.57 -10.66 -3.35
C LEU A 18 6.09 -10.54 -3.19
N ARG A 19 6.83 -11.67 -3.11
CA ARG A 19 8.30 -11.67 -3.10
C ARG A 19 8.90 -11.07 -4.36
N PHE A 20 8.34 -11.37 -5.52
CA PHE A 20 8.79 -10.79 -6.78
C PHE A 20 8.61 -9.27 -6.79
N LEU A 21 7.45 -8.76 -6.36
CA LEU A 21 7.23 -7.32 -6.22
C LEU A 21 8.20 -6.68 -5.22
N GLN A 22 8.48 -7.35 -4.11
CA GLN A 22 9.47 -6.90 -3.12
C GLN A 22 10.89 -6.83 -3.71
N ALA A 23 11.29 -7.81 -4.53
CA ALA A 23 12.61 -7.85 -5.16
C ALA A 23 12.81 -6.72 -6.19
N LEU A 24 11.73 -6.12 -6.69
CA LEU A 24 11.78 -4.91 -7.52
C LEU A 24 11.97 -3.63 -6.71
N GLY A 25 12.08 -3.73 -5.37
CA GLY A 25 12.44 -2.65 -4.44
C GLY A 25 11.46 -2.54 -3.29
N SER A 26 10.17 -2.37 -3.58
CA SER A 26 9.10 -2.23 -2.58
C SER A 26 7.74 -2.50 -3.22
N VAL A 27 6.72 -2.71 -2.39
CA VAL A 27 5.36 -2.97 -2.88
C VAL A 27 4.63 -1.64 -3.03
N PRO A 28 4.37 -1.12 -4.24
CA PRO A 28 3.59 0.11 -4.39
C PRO A 28 2.15 -0.13 -3.96
N LEU A 29 1.69 0.60 -2.95
CA LEU A 29 0.32 0.57 -2.44
C LEU A 29 -0.30 1.97 -2.51
N VAL A 30 -1.59 2.00 -2.79
CA VAL A 30 -2.41 3.20 -2.77
C VAL A 30 -3.80 2.83 -2.27
N HIS A 31 -4.39 3.67 -1.42
CA HIS A 31 -5.78 3.47 -1.02
C HIS A 31 -6.70 3.86 -2.18
N VAL A 32 -7.79 3.13 -2.38
CA VAL A 32 -8.70 3.39 -3.51
C VAL A 32 -9.22 4.83 -3.50
N ASP A 33 -9.49 5.40 -2.33
CA ASP A 33 -9.95 6.80 -2.21
C ASP A 33 -8.88 7.82 -2.64
N ASP A 34 -7.60 7.49 -2.45
CA ASP A 34 -6.46 8.31 -2.90
C ASP A 34 -6.24 8.20 -4.42
N VAL A 35 -6.82 7.19 -5.08
CA VAL A 35 -6.81 7.02 -6.54
C VAL A 35 -7.98 7.77 -7.17
N CYS A 36 -9.18 7.60 -6.61
CA CYS A 36 -10.43 8.11 -7.18
C CYS A 36 -10.45 9.63 -7.34
N GLY A 37 -9.96 10.39 -6.34
CA GLY A 37 -9.89 11.86 -6.43
C GLY A 37 -8.94 12.35 -7.54
N PRO A 38 -7.66 11.93 -7.52
CA PRO A 38 -6.69 12.31 -8.55
C PRO A 38 -7.04 11.80 -9.95
N HIS A 39 -7.66 10.62 -10.11
CA HIS A 39 -8.04 10.12 -11.43
C HIS A 39 -9.02 11.05 -12.15
N ILE A 40 -10.01 11.58 -11.43
CA ILE A 40 -10.94 12.59 -11.96
C ILE A 40 -10.20 13.88 -12.34
N CYS A 41 -9.16 14.26 -11.60
CA CYS A 41 -8.35 15.44 -11.90
C CYS A 41 -7.45 15.22 -13.12
N MET A 42 -6.87 14.03 -13.28
CA MET A 42 -6.04 13.67 -14.43
C MET A 42 -6.87 13.56 -15.72
N GLU A 43 -8.10 13.06 -15.64
CA GLU A 43 -9.06 13.07 -16.76
C GLU A 43 -9.39 14.50 -17.20
N ARG A 44 -9.55 15.41 -16.25
CA ARG A 44 -9.75 16.85 -16.53
C ARG A 44 -8.52 17.54 -17.13
N LEU A 45 -7.33 16.99 -16.92
CA LEU A 45 -6.06 17.51 -17.42
C LEU A 45 -5.53 16.69 -18.60
N ALA A 46 -6.35 15.87 -19.25
CA ALA A 46 -5.92 14.92 -20.28
C ALA A 46 -5.11 15.56 -21.43
N ASP A 47 -5.39 16.82 -21.76
CA ASP A 47 -4.67 17.59 -22.80
C ASP A 47 -3.21 17.92 -22.42
N ILE A 48 -2.88 17.88 -21.13
CA ILE A 48 -1.56 18.24 -20.56
C ILE A 48 -0.89 17.02 -19.91
N ALA A 49 -1.70 16.10 -19.36
CA ALA A 49 -1.27 14.90 -18.66
C ALA A 49 -1.49 13.65 -19.54
N SER A 50 -0.56 13.45 -20.48
CA SER A 50 -0.56 12.27 -21.36
C SER A 50 0.43 11.19 -20.90
N GLY A 51 -0.01 9.93 -20.93
CA GLY A 51 0.86 8.76 -20.70
C GLY A 51 0.41 7.88 -19.54
N ARG A 52 1.33 7.03 -19.06
CA ARG A 52 1.10 6.15 -17.91
C ARG A 52 1.73 6.75 -16.66
N TYR A 53 0.96 6.81 -15.58
CA TYR A 53 1.40 7.36 -14.30
C TYR A 53 1.43 6.27 -13.22
N LEU A 54 2.47 6.29 -12.39
CA LEU A 54 2.50 5.49 -11.18
C LEU A 54 1.75 6.24 -10.07
N CYS A 55 0.64 5.67 -9.61
CA CYS A 55 -0.11 6.18 -8.46
C CYS A 55 0.16 5.27 -7.25
N ALA A 56 1.02 5.72 -6.34
CA ALA A 56 1.37 5.02 -5.12
C ALA A 56 1.46 6.01 -3.96
N ALA A 57 0.82 5.69 -2.84
CA ALA A 57 0.86 6.49 -1.61
C ALA A 57 1.88 5.93 -0.60
N ALA A 58 2.21 4.64 -0.70
CA ALA A 58 3.14 3.97 0.19
C ALA A 58 3.94 2.88 -0.54
N TYR A 59 5.11 2.56 0.02
CA TYR A 59 6.05 1.56 -0.48
C TYR A 59 6.52 0.62 0.64
N PRO A 60 5.60 -0.09 1.33
CA PRO A 60 5.99 -1.00 2.39
C PRO A 60 6.80 -2.18 1.85
N ASN A 61 7.66 -2.72 2.72
CA ASN A 61 8.18 -4.07 2.54
C ASN A 61 7.20 -5.12 3.10
N MET A 62 7.49 -6.40 2.86
CA MET A 62 6.64 -7.50 3.33
C MET A 62 6.49 -7.52 4.86
N GLN A 63 7.55 -7.18 5.60
CA GLN A 63 7.53 -7.11 7.06
C GLN A 63 6.60 -6.00 7.56
N ASP A 64 6.62 -4.81 6.93
CA ASP A 64 5.72 -3.70 7.26
C ASP A 64 4.25 -4.09 7.07
N ILE A 65 3.94 -4.85 6.01
CA ILE A 65 2.59 -5.38 5.75
C ILE A 65 2.18 -6.34 6.87
N LEU A 66 3.07 -7.25 7.28
CA LEU A 66 2.78 -8.21 8.33
C LEU A 66 2.53 -7.55 9.68
N GLU A 67 3.39 -6.62 10.08
CA GLU A 67 3.25 -5.88 11.34
C GLU A 67 1.95 -5.08 11.37
N HIS A 68 1.57 -4.48 10.24
CA HIS A 68 0.31 -3.76 10.12
C HIS A 68 -0.91 -4.66 10.38
N TYR A 69 -0.96 -5.84 9.76
CA TYR A 69 -2.08 -6.77 9.94
C TYR A 69 -2.04 -7.44 11.31
N ALA A 70 -0.88 -7.85 11.81
CA ALA A 70 -0.75 -8.45 13.14
C ALA A 70 -1.19 -7.50 14.26
N GLY A 71 -0.92 -6.19 14.13
CA GLY A 71 -1.35 -5.18 15.10
C GLY A 71 -2.85 -4.91 15.11
N LYS A 72 -3.54 -5.08 13.97
CA LYS A 72 -5.00 -4.86 13.85
C LYS A 72 -5.83 -6.13 14.02
N HIS A 73 -5.25 -7.27 13.67
CA HIS A 73 -5.90 -8.57 13.60
C HIS A 73 -5.00 -9.63 14.26
N PRO A 74 -4.90 -9.62 15.60
CA PRO A 74 -4.05 -10.57 16.34
C PRO A 74 -4.49 -12.03 16.18
N GLU A 75 -5.70 -12.28 15.70
CA GLU A 75 -6.22 -13.61 15.36
C GLU A 75 -5.54 -14.24 14.13
N LEU A 76 -4.91 -13.44 13.27
CA LEU A 76 -4.26 -13.91 12.06
C LEU A 76 -2.95 -14.63 12.39
N LYS A 77 -2.86 -15.89 11.96
CA LYS A 77 -1.65 -16.72 12.12
C LYS A 77 -0.83 -16.71 10.84
N LEU A 78 0.48 -16.53 10.98
CA LEU A 78 1.42 -16.67 9.87
C LEU A 78 1.52 -18.14 9.46
N MET A 79 1.23 -18.42 8.20
CA MET A 79 1.34 -19.75 7.59
C MET A 79 2.67 -19.91 6.86
N ILE A 80 3.26 -18.82 6.34
CA ILE A 80 4.58 -18.79 5.73
C ILE A 80 5.50 -17.90 6.57
N LYS A 81 6.61 -18.46 7.05
CA LYS A 81 7.53 -17.79 7.99
C LYS A 81 8.66 -17.03 7.31
N GLU A 82 9.01 -17.40 6.08
CA GLU A 82 10.13 -16.80 5.37
C GLU A 82 9.66 -15.53 4.67
N VAL A 83 10.07 -14.40 5.21
CA VAL A 83 9.68 -13.04 4.82
C VAL A 83 10.98 -12.25 4.64
N VAL A 84 11.11 -11.55 3.52
CA VAL A 84 12.30 -10.72 3.24
C VAL A 84 12.03 -9.30 3.71
N GLY A 85 12.93 -8.74 4.52
CA GLY A 85 12.88 -7.35 4.94
C GLY A 85 14.28 -6.82 5.21
N GLU A 86 14.79 -5.97 4.33
CA GLU A 86 15.99 -5.16 4.60
C GLU A 86 15.77 -3.73 4.08
N GLY A 87 15.98 -2.73 4.97
CA GLY A 87 16.12 -1.31 4.63
C GLY A 87 14.82 -0.52 4.41
N GLU A 88 14.75 0.70 4.95
CA GLU A 88 13.49 1.45 5.19
C GLU A 88 12.80 2.05 3.96
N CYS A 89 11.47 1.96 3.93
CA CYS A 89 10.61 3.11 3.62
C CYS A 89 9.60 3.32 4.75
N LYS A 90 10.12 3.77 5.90
CA LYS A 90 9.29 4.24 7.01
C LYS A 90 8.64 5.56 6.62
N LEU A 91 7.34 5.49 6.33
CA LEU A 91 6.39 6.60 6.47
C LEU A 91 6.63 7.81 5.55
N ILE A 92 6.05 7.76 4.35
CA ILE A 92 5.09 8.81 3.99
C ILE A 92 3.74 8.26 4.46
N GLN A 93 3.20 8.51 5.65
CA GLN A 93 3.55 9.37 6.76
C GLN A 93 2.72 8.76 7.92
N ARG A 94 3.20 8.81 9.16
CA ARG A 94 2.43 8.42 10.37
C ARG A 94 1.09 9.16 10.49
N SER A 95 0.85 10.17 9.67
CA SER A 95 -0.38 10.96 9.56
C SER A 95 -1.49 10.32 8.71
N LEU A 96 -1.21 9.41 7.78
CA LEU A 96 -2.25 8.87 6.88
C LEU A 96 -3.23 7.95 7.62
N TRP A 97 -2.76 7.25 8.66
CA TRP A 97 -3.63 6.42 9.51
C TRP A 97 -4.36 7.22 10.60
N SER A 98 -3.99 8.47 10.85
CA SER A 98 -4.68 9.36 11.80
C SER A 98 -5.88 10.10 11.19
N TRP A 99 -6.09 10.01 9.86
CA TRP A 99 -7.17 10.70 9.16
C TRP A 99 -8.55 10.01 9.30
N GLY A 100 -8.73 9.20 10.34
CA GLY A 100 -10.03 8.69 10.77
C GLY A 100 -10.67 9.47 11.93
N SER A 101 -10.01 10.49 12.49
CA SER A 101 -10.49 11.19 13.69
C SER A 101 -10.23 12.69 13.69
N SER A 102 -10.63 13.45 12.67
CA SER A 102 -10.65 14.93 12.78
C SER A 102 -11.65 15.54 11.81
N THR A 103 -12.81 15.93 12.35
CA THR A 103 -13.61 17.02 11.82
C THR A 103 -12.75 18.26 11.57
N SER A 104 -13.00 18.93 10.44
CA SER A 104 -12.51 20.27 10.06
C SER A 104 -11.01 20.42 9.79
N THR A 105 -10.62 20.70 8.56
CA THR A 105 -10.38 22.06 8.02
C THR A 105 -9.65 21.91 6.69
N GLY A 106 -9.98 22.77 5.73
CA GLY A 106 -9.68 22.59 4.32
C GLY A 106 -8.20 22.56 3.95
N GLN A 107 -7.91 21.79 2.90
CA GLN A 107 -7.28 22.29 1.67
C GLN A 107 -7.37 21.15 0.65
N ARG A 108 -8.54 20.97 0.02
CA ARG A 108 -8.59 20.26 -1.26
C ARG A 108 -8.25 21.26 -2.35
N ARG A 109 -7.02 21.20 -2.84
CA ARG A 109 -6.67 21.78 -4.14
C ARG A 109 -6.01 20.66 -4.94
N CYS A 110 -6.48 20.55 -6.18
CA CYS A 110 -6.28 19.48 -7.14
C CYS A 110 -4.85 18.92 -7.15
#